data_AF-A0A842TGQ0-F1
#
_entry.id   AF-A0A842TGQ0-F1
#
_cell.length_a   1.000
_cell.length_b   1.000
_cell.length_c   1.000
_cell.angle_alpha   90.00
_cell.angle_beta   90.00
_cell.angle_gamma   90.00
#
_symmetry.space_group_name_H-M   'P 1'
#
loop_
_entity.id
_entity.type
_entity.pdbx_description
1 polymer ?
#
loop_
_entity_poly.entity_id
_entity_poly.type
_entity_poly.pdbx_seq_one_letter_code
_entity_poly.pdbx_strand_id
1 'polypeptide(L)'
;MSSNPLKVDSDGDGLSDWKEYQIWIENGIGLDPMDPDTNNNGISDYNETVGGIKLDSDGDGLTDLEELQTTNTDPERSDTDEDGLSDSEEVYPGDDGYITDPNCNDSDNDGLLDSAESYSIVKEYGARKRIDPDSWRAFSFDAVIGSTAVNATLSVSISVGEESGSNPANLTTEVYLNEEIIFQNYTENRKYFSNMTAIKNVVDENIGTYSGTWKLKVYSTENCMLEEFKVEVTQRLNPNNPDCDGDGLLAGHEMSAEYNGWATNPKAADSDGDGWNDYYEIVIKETNPLSKDTDGDKVPDPQDIDPLKNLIIKIMPMEGHSGTAYKCSPVLSMVIEVNDRVVVTPHKRANKDPEVKQKWGWTWYWMGWFWGEWRYEVKKEWTIDTTAEFKDSGTGDYYAYYMDVPDDKSENRLEVQSRLWSFHFWLTVCDWPLIRTASRIVDRTSHYYVQGDGHSQTFRRWSGSSWLKYRIETKGLERVNTIAVYQNGSFYDDHYPSIERMNVITLEVTNTGAPFVQGINVILIPTN
;
A
#
# COMPACT_ATOMS: atom_id res chain seq x y z
N MET A 1 -8.14 -57.76 38.00
CA MET A 1 -6.79 -58.34 38.10
C MET A 1 -6.92 -59.72 38.72
N SER A 2 -6.62 -60.75 37.95
CA SER A 2 -6.73 -62.15 38.37
C SER A 2 -5.33 -62.72 38.38
N SER A 3 -4.71 -62.85 39.56
CA SER A 3 -3.36 -63.40 39.69
C SER A 3 -3.40 -64.88 40.13
N ASN A 4 -2.29 -65.61 40.01
CA ASN A 4 -2.21 -67.00 40.43
C ASN A 4 -1.83 -67.05 41.91
N PRO A 5 -2.75 -67.42 42.82
CA PRO A 5 -2.50 -67.34 44.27
C PRO A 5 -1.43 -68.32 44.78
N LEU A 6 -0.93 -69.22 43.92
CA LEU A 6 0.12 -70.18 44.26
C LEU A 6 1.51 -69.74 43.76
N LYS A 7 1.60 -68.64 43.01
CA LYS A 7 2.86 -68.04 42.56
C LYS A 7 2.99 -66.64 43.16
N VAL A 8 4.23 -66.20 43.36
CA VAL A 8 4.54 -64.83 43.82
C VAL A 8 4.64 -63.86 42.64
N ASP A 9 4.98 -64.40 41.47
CA ASP A 9 5.14 -63.75 40.18
C ASP A 9 4.49 -64.73 39.18
N SER A 10 3.34 -64.32 38.66
CA SER A 10 2.37 -65.20 38.03
C SER A 10 2.71 -65.53 36.58
N ASP A 11 3.17 -64.54 35.82
CA ASP A 11 3.65 -64.63 34.43
C ASP A 11 5.16 -64.93 34.32
N GLY A 12 5.93 -64.70 35.38
CA GLY A 12 7.35 -65.04 35.49
C GLY A 12 8.28 -64.03 34.85
N ASP A 13 7.86 -62.77 34.74
CA ASP A 13 8.63 -61.69 34.12
C ASP A 13 9.69 -61.07 35.07
N GLY A 14 9.61 -61.40 36.37
CA GLY A 14 10.48 -60.90 37.43
C GLY A 14 9.82 -59.86 38.35
N LEU A 15 8.64 -59.38 38.02
CA LEU A 15 7.81 -58.46 38.80
C LEU A 15 6.74 -59.28 39.56
N SER A 16 6.69 -59.14 40.88
CA SER A 16 5.70 -59.90 41.66
C SER A 16 4.28 -59.32 41.50
N ASP A 17 3.25 -60.17 41.54
CA ASP A 17 1.82 -59.80 41.54
C ASP A 17 1.48 -58.63 42.48
N TRP A 18 2.12 -58.62 43.65
CA TRP A 18 1.95 -57.55 44.65
C TRP A 18 2.56 -56.23 44.19
N LYS A 19 3.73 -56.28 43.54
CA LYS A 19 4.44 -55.08 43.08
C LYS A 19 3.71 -54.44 41.90
N GLU A 20 3.15 -55.23 40.99
CA GLU A 20 2.24 -54.74 39.94
C GLU A 20 1.02 -54.04 40.53
N TYR A 21 0.37 -54.66 41.51
CA TYR A 21 -0.74 -54.04 42.23
C TYR A 21 -0.35 -52.76 42.99
N GLN A 22 0.87 -52.70 43.55
CA GLN A 22 1.39 -51.49 44.17
C GLN A 22 1.64 -50.39 43.15
N ILE A 23 2.22 -50.70 41.99
CA ILE A 23 2.46 -49.74 40.91
C ILE A 23 1.13 -49.17 40.42
N TRP A 24 0.08 -49.99 40.34
CA TRP A 24 -1.27 -49.50 40.05
C TRP A 24 -1.81 -48.55 41.12
N ILE A 25 -1.64 -48.85 42.42
CA ILE A 25 -2.10 -47.95 43.50
C ILE A 25 -1.27 -46.66 43.58
N GLU A 26 0.04 -46.77 43.39
CA GLU A 26 0.99 -45.67 43.61
C GLU A 26 1.08 -44.75 42.38
N ASN A 27 1.06 -45.31 41.18
CA ASN A 27 1.33 -44.62 39.92
C ASN A 27 0.18 -44.71 38.90
N GLY A 28 -0.88 -45.49 39.14
CA GLY A 28 -2.01 -45.62 38.21
C GLY A 28 -1.77 -46.53 36.99
N ILE A 29 -0.54 -47.00 36.78
CA ILE A 29 -0.15 -47.88 35.67
C ILE A 29 -0.70 -49.29 35.91
N GLY A 30 -1.53 -49.79 34.98
CA GLY A 30 -2.22 -51.07 35.10
C GLY A 30 -1.50 -52.21 34.38
N LEU A 31 -0.63 -52.92 35.10
CA LEU A 31 0.06 -54.13 34.63
C LEU A 31 -0.84 -55.36 34.87
N ASP A 32 -0.84 -56.32 33.93
CA ASP A 32 -1.58 -57.58 34.04
C ASP A 32 -0.67 -58.70 34.59
N PRO A 33 -0.90 -59.21 35.83
CA PRO A 33 -0.08 -60.27 36.43
C PRO A 33 -0.08 -61.62 35.70
N MET A 34 -0.74 -61.71 34.55
CA MET A 34 -0.79 -62.91 33.71
C MET A 34 -0.08 -62.72 32.37
N ASP A 35 0.39 -61.51 32.07
CA ASP A 35 1.01 -61.15 30.81
C ASP A 35 2.38 -60.52 31.08
N PRO A 36 3.49 -61.22 30.75
CA PRO A 36 4.83 -60.71 31.06
C PRO A 36 5.23 -59.46 30.25
N ASP A 37 4.36 -58.97 29.36
CA ASP A 37 4.51 -57.77 28.51
C ASP A 37 3.09 -57.21 28.24
N THR A 38 2.54 -56.49 29.22
CA THR A 38 1.11 -56.09 29.25
C THR A 38 0.70 -55.25 28.03
N ASN A 39 1.59 -54.38 27.55
CA ASN A 39 1.35 -53.51 26.39
C ASN A 39 1.79 -54.15 25.05
N ASN A 40 2.41 -55.34 25.09
CA ASN A 40 2.90 -56.09 23.93
C ASN A 40 3.94 -55.32 23.09
N ASN A 41 4.76 -54.48 23.73
CA ASN A 41 5.79 -53.68 23.05
C ASN A 41 7.13 -54.43 22.86
N GLY A 42 7.26 -55.65 23.40
CA GLY A 42 8.45 -56.49 23.31
C GLY A 42 9.45 -56.32 24.46
N ILE A 43 9.13 -55.53 25.48
CA ILE A 43 9.84 -55.36 26.74
C ILE A 43 8.95 -55.90 27.86
N SER A 44 9.53 -56.59 28.83
CA SER A 44 8.74 -57.14 29.93
C SER A 44 8.43 -56.09 31.01
N ASP A 45 7.29 -56.19 31.69
CA ASP A 45 6.83 -55.24 32.72
C ASP A 45 7.87 -55.01 33.84
N TYR A 46 8.60 -56.04 34.23
CA TYR A 46 9.74 -55.94 35.15
C TYR A 46 10.83 -54.99 34.66
N ASN A 47 11.16 -55.04 33.38
CA ASN A 47 12.23 -54.23 32.81
C ASN A 47 11.80 -52.76 32.65
N GLU A 48 10.52 -52.52 32.36
CA GLU A 48 9.90 -51.19 32.28
C GLU A 48 9.85 -50.49 33.65
N THR A 49 9.68 -51.25 34.74
CA THR A 49 9.41 -50.66 36.06
C THR A 49 10.60 -50.72 37.02
N VAL A 50 11.32 -51.83 37.04
CA VAL A 50 12.40 -52.12 38.01
C VAL A 50 13.74 -52.30 37.31
N GLY A 51 13.75 -52.78 36.07
CA GLY A 51 14.96 -52.98 35.26
C GLY A 51 15.63 -51.69 34.80
N GLY A 52 15.01 -50.53 35.01
CA GLY A 52 15.55 -49.21 34.68
C GLY A 52 15.47 -48.88 33.19
N ILE A 53 14.63 -49.58 32.43
CA ILE A 53 14.24 -49.15 31.09
C ILE A 53 13.12 -48.13 31.27
N LYS A 54 13.42 -46.89 30.89
CA LYS A 54 12.46 -45.80 30.79
C LYS A 54 11.54 -46.11 29.59
N LEU A 55 10.31 -46.54 29.85
CA LEU A 55 9.29 -46.76 28.83
C LEU A 55 8.89 -45.42 28.21
N ASP A 56 8.80 -45.41 26.89
CA ASP A 56 8.49 -44.29 26.00
C ASP A 56 7.67 -44.92 24.86
N SER A 57 6.36 -45.05 25.10
CA SER A 57 5.46 -45.93 24.35
C SER A 57 5.20 -45.45 22.92
N ASP A 58 5.24 -44.15 22.66
CA ASP A 58 5.12 -43.53 21.34
C ASP A 58 6.49 -43.16 20.72
N GLY A 59 7.56 -43.16 21.50
CA GLY A 59 8.93 -42.91 21.06
C GLY A 59 9.25 -41.44 20.87
N ASP A 60 8.53 -40.53 21.52
CA ASP A 60 8.71 -39.09 21.38
C ASP A 60 9.89 -38.55 22.21
N GLY A 61 10.36 -39.31 23.20
CA GLY A 61 11.50 -38.97 24.06
C GLY A 61 11.14 -38.53 25.48
N LEU A 62 9.86 -38.40 25.81
CA LEU A 62 9.35 -38.46 27.18
C LEU A 62 9.13 -39.90 27.59
N THR A 63 9.09 -40.12 28.90
CA THR A 63 8.71 -41.44 29.41
C THR A 63 7.26 -41.44 29.79
N ASP A 64 6.56 -42.58 29.64
CA ASP A 64 5.15 -42.71 30.04
C ASP A 64 4.90 -42.22 31.47
N LEU A 65 5.89 -42.39 32.36
CA LEU A 65 5.83 -41.87 33.72
C LEU A 65 5.97 -40.35 33.80
N GLU A 66 6.90 -39.76 33.04
CA GLU A 66 7.05 -38.30 32.93
C GLU A 66 5.78 -37.68 32.35
N GLU A 67 5.19 -38.31 31.34
CA GLU A 67 3.94 -37.90 30.70
C GLU A 67 2.75 -37.91 31.67
N LEU A 68 2.50 -39.06 32.32
CA LEU A 68 1.38 -39.19 33.25
C LEU A 68 1.52 -38.35 34.53
N GLN A 69 2.75 -38.11 35.02
CA GLN A 69 2.97 -37.45 36.31
C GLN A 69 3.34 -35.97 36.22
N THR A 70 3.91 -35.52 35.10
CA THR A 70 4.51 -34.18 35.00
C THR A 70 3.80 -33.31 33.99
N THR A 71 3.53 -33.82 32.78
CA THR A 71 3.00 -33.04 31.66
C THR A 71 1.50 -33.30 31.43
N ASN A 72 0.97 -34.40 31.99
CA ASN A 72 -0.40 -34.86 31.81
C ASN A 72 -0.77 -35.12 30.34
N THR A 73 0.21 -35.57 29.55
CA THR A 73 0.06 -35.95 28.14
C THR A 73 -0.33 -37.43 27.97
N ASP A 74 -0.67 -37.86 26.75
CA ASP A 74 -1.11 -39.23 26.44
C ASP A 74 0.07 -40.11 25.99
N PRO A 75 0.52 -41.10 26.79
CA PRO A 75 1.73 -41.89 26.49
C PRO A 75 1.70 -42.73 25.20
N GLU A 76 0.53 -42.89 24.58
CA GLU A 76 0.40 -43.58 23.30
C GLU A 76 0.45 -42.61 22.10
N ARG A 77 0.69 -41.31 22.35
CA ARG A 77 0.59 -40.25 21.36
C ARG A 77 1.73 -39.26 21.50
N SER A 78 2.64 -39.31 20.53
CA SER A 78 3.81 -38.43 20.48
C SER A 78 3.50 -36.94 20.30
N ASP A 79 2.23 -36.56 20.21
CA ASP A 79 1.67 -35.22 19.94
C ASP A 79 0.23 -35.26 20.49
N THR A 80 0.09 -34.81 21.73
CA THR A 80 -1.16 -34.94 22.51
C THR A 80 -2.23 -33.95 22.04
N ASP A 81 -1.86 -32.73 21.66
CA ASP A 81 -2.79 -31.66 21.29
C ASP A 81 -2.97 -31.44 19.78
N GLU A 82 -2.26 -32.21 18.96
CA GLU A 82 -2.35 -32.27 17.49
C GLU A 82 -1.92 -31.00 16.78
N ASP A 83 -1.01 -30.24 17.38
CA ASP A 83 -0.48 -29.01 16.78
C ASP A 83 0.67 -29.30 15.79
N GLY A 84 1.32 -30.47 15.90
CA GLY A 84 2.43 -30.92 15.06
C GLY A 84 3.82 -30.84 15.70
N LEU A 85 3.95 -30.38 16.93
CA LEU A 85 5.09 -30.57 17.82
C LEU A 85 4.90 -31.87 18.62
N SER A 86 6.00 -32.45 19.10
CA SER A 86 5.90 -33.59 20.02
C SER A 86 5.91 -33.13 21.46
N ASP A 87 5.21 -33.85 22.33
CA ASP A 87 5.11 -33.50 23.76
C ASP A 87 6.50 -33.27 24.38
N SER A 88 7.50 -34.06 23.96
CA SER A 88 8.90 -33.90 24.35
C SER A 88 9.57 -32.58 23.91
N GLU A 89 9.29 -32.10 22.69
CA GLU A 89 9.82 -30.85 22.11
C GLU A 89 9.18 -29.64 22.78
N GLU A 90 7.95 -29.78 23.27
CA GLU A 90 7.25 -28.70 23.97
C GLU A 90 7.71 -28.56 25.42
N VAL A 91 8.16 -29.67 26.04
CA VAL A 91 8.64 -29.70 27.43
C VAL A 91 10.12 -29.33 27.55
N TYR A 92 10.93 -29.64 26.54
CA TYR A 92 12.34 -29.31 26.48
C TYR A 92 12.63 -28.33 25.35
N PRO A 93 13.49 -27.31 25.53
CA PRO A 93 13.76 -26.34 24.48
C PRO A 93 14.17 -27.01 23.17
N GLY A 94 13.33 -26.85 22.17
CA GLY A 94 13.47 -27.43 20.87
C GLY A 94 14.57 -26.84 20.00
N ASP A 95 14.56 -27.17 18.72
CA ASP A 95 15.43 -26.51 17.72
C ASP A 95 15.12 -25.00 17.62
N ASP A 96 13.93 -24.58 18.05
CA ASP A 96 13.48 -23.19 18.18
C ASP A 96 13.88 -22.51 19.48
N GLY A 97 14.24 -23.28 20.50
CA GLY A 97 14.60 -22.79 21.81
C GLY A 97 13.41 -22.31 22.65
N TYR A 98 12.18 -22.61 22.23
CA TYR A 98 10.96 -22.34 23.01
C TYR A 98 10.48 -23.60 23.72
N ILE A 99 9.66 -23.39 24.74
CA ILE A 99 8.96 -24.42 25.52
C ILE A 99 7.50 -23.99 25.51
N THR A 100 6.59 -24.88 25.13
CA THR A 100 5.15 -24.63 25.00
C THR A 100 4.36 -25.55 25.94
N ASP A 101 3.03 -25.46 25.94
CA ASP A 101 2.18 -26.36 26.72
C ASP A 101 1.70 -27.54 25.85
N PRO A 102 2.16 -28.79 26.09
CA PRO A 102 1.85 -29.95 25.24
C PRO A 102 0.39 -30.42 25.29
N ASN A 103 -0.49 -29.66 25.94
CA ASN A 103 -1.93 -29.89 25.97
C ASN A 103 -2.71 -28.71 25.35
N CYS A 104 -2.02 -27.75 24.76
CA CYS A 104 -2.57 -26.50 24.27
C CYS A 104 -1.91 -26.10 22.96
N ASN A 105 -2.57 -26.49 21.87
CA ASN A 105 -2.06 -26.32 20.50
C ASN A 105 -1.78 -24.88 20.03
N ASP A 106 -2.09 -23.88 20.85
CA ASP A 106 -1.84 -22.45 20.68
C ASP A 106 -1.58 -21.87 22.09
N SER A 107 -0.32 -21.90 22.51
CA SER A 107 0.08 -21.62 23.89
C SER A 107 -0.20 -20.18 24.32
N ASP A 108 -0.10 -19.21 23.41
CA ASP A 108 -0.32 -17.80 23.69
C ASP A 108 -1.68 -17.23 23.23
N ASN A 109 -2.49 -18.07 22.58
CA ASN A 109 -3.87 -17.80 22.16
C ASN A 109 -3.96 -16.65 21.15
N ASP A 110 -3.00 -16.54 20.25
CA ASP A 110 -2.94 -15.52 19.21
C ASP A 110 -3.59 -15.96 17.87
N GLY A 111 -3.94 -17.25 17.77
CA GLY A 111 -4.57 -17.87 16.62
C GLY A 111 -3.60 -18.64 15.71
N LEU A 112 -2.31 -18.69 16.05
CA LEU A 112 -1.31 -19.56 15.42
C LEU A 112 -1.07 -20.79 16.28
N LEU A 113 -0.86 -21.93 15.61
CA LEU A 113 -0.43 -23.12 16.33
C LEU A 113 1.03 -22.95 16.73
N ASP A 114 1.45 -23.57 17.83
CA ASP A 114 2.84 -23.47 18.32
C ASP A 114 3.83 -23.97 17.25
N SER A 115 3.49 -25.03 16.52
CA SER A 115 4.26 -25.53 15.37
C SER A 115 4.31 -24.58 14.16
N ALA A 116 3.33 -23.66 14.07
CA ALA A 116 3.12 -22.75 12.96
C ALA A 116 3.63 -21.32 13.23
N GLU A 117 4.22 -21.07 14.41
CA GLU A 117 4.80 -19.81 14.88
C GLU A 117 6.04 -19.38 14.08
N SER A 118 5.81 -19.09 12.80
CA SER A 118 6.82 -18.64 11.86
C SER A 118 6.23 -17.72 10.81
N TYR A 119 7.01 -16.70 10.43
CA TYR A 119 6.61 -15.68 9.47
C TYR A 119 7.69 -15.51 8.39
N SER A 120 7.28 -15.37 7.13
CA SER A 120 8.18 -15.18 5.99
C SER A 120 8.32 -13.71 5.60
N ILE A 121 9.52 -13.16 5.75
CA ILE A 121 9.87 -11.86 5.17
C ILE A 121 10.28 -12.03 3.72
N VAL A 122 9.54 -11.39 2.82
CA VAL A 122 9.88 -11.31 1.40
C VAL A 122 10.50 -9.96 1.07
N LYS A 123 11.68 -9.98 0.43
CA LYS A 123 12.30 -8.79 -0.18
C LYS A 123 12.67 -9.09 -1.63
N GLU A 124 12.30 -8.20 -2.53
CA GLU A 124 12.54 -8.38 -3.96
C GLU A 124 13.12 -7.13 -4.62
N TYR A 125 13.87 -7.36 -5.69
CA TYR A 125 14.31 -6.32 -6.60
C TYR A 125 13.18 -5.99 -7.58
N GLY A 126 12.36 -4.99 -7.23
CA GLY A 126 11.09 -4.65 -7.89
C GLY A 126 11.17 -4.01 -9.29
N ALA A 127 12.03 -4.50 -10.19
CA ALA A 127 12.00 -4.07 -11.59
C ALA A 127 12.65 -5.08 -12.55
N ARG A 128 11.97 -5.36 -13.67
CA ARG A 128 12.60 -6.05 -14.80
C ARG A 128 13.76 -5.24 -15.32
N LYS A 129 14.91 -5.89 -15.55
CA LYS A 129 16.10 -5.21 -16.05
C LYS A 129 16.79 -6.02 -17.13
N ARG A 130 17.09 -5.32 -18.23
CA ARG A 130 17.86 -5.86 -19.33
C ARG A 130 19.29 -6.16 -18.91
N ILE A 131 19.76 -7.33 -19.32
CA ILE A 131 21.14 -7.76 -19.21
C ILE A 131 21.71 -7.84 -20.62
N ASP A 132 22.71 -7.02 -20.89
CA ASP A 132 23.39 -6.97 -22.18
C ASP A 132 24.37 -8.14 -22.32
N PRO A 133 24.58 -8.65 -23.55
CA PRO A 133 25.51 -9.74 -23.80
C PRO A 133 26.94 -9.36 -23.45
N ASP A 134 27.71 -10.37 -23.05
CA ASP A 134 29.13 -10.31 -22.70
C ASP A 134 29.45 -9.27 -21.61
N SER A 135 28.49 -8.98 -20.75
CA SER A 135 28.61 -7.98 -19.68
C SER A 135 28.10 -8.51 -18.35
N TRP A 136 28.77 -8.10 -17.27
CA TRP A 136 28.27 -8.31 -15.91
C TRP A 136 27.28 -7.21 -15.56
N ARG A 137 26.10 -7.60 -15.07
CA ARG A 137 25.12 -6.72 -14.45
C ARG A 137 24.94 -7.10 -12.99
N ALA A 138 24.80 -6.10 -12.13
CA ALA A 138 24.59 -6.27 -10.70
C ALA A 138 23.26 -5.65 -10.29
N PHE A 139 22.52 -6.35 -9.45
CA PHE A 139 21.24 -5.96 -8.88
C PHE A 139 21.33 -6.13 -7.37
N SER A 140 20.92 -5.13 -6.60
CA SER A 140 21.03 -5.18 -5.15
C SER A 140 19.90 -4.48 -4.45
N PHE A 141 19.57 -5.00 -3.26
CA PHE A 141 18.67 -4.38 -2.30
C PHE A 141 19.15 -4.71 -0.89
N ASP A 142 18.73 -3.89 0.08
CA ASP A 142 19.03 -4.13 1.49
C ASP A 142 17.87 -4.88 2.15
N ALA A 143 18.19 -5.89 2.94
CA ALA A 143 17.23 -6.63 3.75
C ALA A 143 17.67 -6.61 5.21
N VAL A 144 16.84 -6.04 6.09
CA VAL A 144 17.04 -6.12 7.53
C VAL A 144 16.22 -7.27 8.06
N ILE A 145 16.90 -8.36 8.40
CA ILE A 145 16.34 -9.63 8.83
C ILE A 145 16.94 -9.94 10.20
N GLY A 146 16.11 -10.03 11.24
CA GLY A 146 16.56 -10.29 12.61
C GLY A 146 17.34 -11.60 12.78
N SER A 147 17.80 -11.88 14.00
CA SER A 147 18.65 -13.05 14.29
C SER A 147 17.91 -14.39 14.37
N THR A 148 16.59 -14.42 14.13
CA THR A 148 15.72 -15.58 14.34
C THR A 148 15.32 -16.29 13.03
N ALA A 149 16.15 -16.18 11.99
CA ALA A 149 15.88 -16.78 10.69
C ALA A 149 16.02 -18.31 10.72
N VAL A 150 14.98 -19.01 10.27
CA VAL A 150 14.91 -20.48 10.17
C VAL A 150 15.34 -20.96 8.81
N ASN A 151 14.96 -20.27 7.74
CA ASN A 151 15.34 -20.66 6.39
C ASN A 151 15.40 -19.41 5.50
N ALA A 152 16.19 -19.50 4.43
CA ALA A 152 16.16 -18.51 3.38
C ALA A 152 16.08 -19.21 2.02
N THR A 153 15.18 -18.76 1.18
CA THR A 153 15.01 -19.18 -0.20
C THR A 153 15.28 -18.00 -1.12
N LEU A 154 15.86 -18.29 -2.29
CA LEU A 154 16.11 -17.27 -3.30
C LEU A 154 15.53 -17.70 -4.63
N SER A 155 14.65 -16.86 -5.12
CA SER A 155 14.06 -16.99 -6.43
C SER A 155 14.76 -16.02 -7.37
N VAL A 156 15.57 -16.56 -8.28
CA VAL A 156 16.11 -15.82 -9.43
C VAL A 156 15.46 -16.38 -10.69
N SER A 157 14.84 -15.50 -11.47
CA SER A 157 14.27 -15.82 -12.77
C SER A 157 14.90 -14.94 -13.85
N ILE A 158 15.50 -15.57 -14.85
CA ILE A 158 16.13 -14.90 -16.00
C ILE A 158 15.58 -15.50 -17.28
N SER A 159 14.97 -14.66 -18.11
CA SER A 159 14.51 -15.03 -19.45
C SER A 159 15.59 -14.71 -20.48
N VAL A 160 15.82 -15.64 -21.41
CA VAL A 160 16.83 -15.52 -22.45
C VAL A 160 16.14 -15.48 -23.80
N GLY A 161 16.41 -14.44 -24.58
CA GLY A 161 16.02 -14.39 -25.98
C GLY A 161 14.51 -14.36 -26.23
N GLU A 162 13.85 -13.26 -25.86
CA GLU A 162 12.41 -13.03 -26.03
C GLU A 162 11.90 -13.13 -27.49
N GLU A 163 12.79 -13.09 -28.49
CA GLU A 163 12.44 -13.23 -29.91
C GLU A 163 12.52 -14.68 -30.40
N SER A 164 11.51 -15.13 -31.16
CA SER A 164 11.52 -16.45 -31.80
C SER A 164 12.74 -16.62 -32.72
N GLY A 165 13.70 -17.47 -32.33
CA GLY A 165 14.94 -17.72 -33.08
C GLY A 165 16.22 -17.26 -32.38
N SER A 166 16.11 -16.69 -31.18
CA SER A 166 17.22 -16.35 -30.30
C SER A 166 18.09 -17.56 -29.94
N ASN A 167 19.41 -17.34 -29.88
CA ASN A 167 20.36 -18.35 -29.42
C ASN A 167 20.19 -18.57 -27.91
N PRO A 168 20.36 -19.81 -27.43
CA PRO A 168 20.44 -20.06 -25.99
C PRO A 168 21.70 -19.37 -25.40
N ALA A 169 21.60 -18.88 -24.16
CA ALA A 169 22.70 -18.20 -23.47
C ALA A 169 23.42 -19.13 -22.51
N ASN A 170 24.72 -18.87 -22.32
CA ASN A 170 25.41 -19.33 -21.13
C ASN A 170 25.26 -18.26 -20.04
N LEU A 171 24.82 -18.68 -18.86
CA LEU A 171 24.59 -17.80 -17.72
C LEU A 171 25.54 -18.15 -16.59
N THR A 172 26.26 -17.13 -16.09
CA THR A 172 26.97 -17.20 -14.81
C THR A 172 26.26 -16.29 -13.83
N THR A 173 25.88 -16.85 -12.68
CA THR A 173 25.19 -16.12 -11.62
C THR A 173 26.00 -16.20 -10.34
N GLU A 174 26.13 -15.08 -9.65
CA GLU A 174 26.80 -14.99 -8.35
C GLU A 174 25.91 -14.20 -7.40
N VAL A 175 25.67 -14.73 -6.21
CA VAL A 175 24.89 -14.06 -5.17
C VAL A 175 25.84 -13.71 -4.03
N TYR A 176 25.76 -12.46 -3.61
CA TYR A 176 26.54 -11.89 -2.54
C TYR A 176 25.61 -11.46 -1.41
N LEU A 177 26.07 -11.68 -0.18
CA LEU A 177 25.50 -11.11 1.03
C LEU A 177 26.63 -10.40 1.77
N ASN A 178 26.48 -9.09 2.02
CA ASN A 178 27.52 -8.29 2.68
C ASN A 178 28.90 -8.35 2.00
N GLU A 179 28.92 -8.35 0.66
CA GLU A 179 30.11 -8.50 -0.20
C GLU A 179 30.79 -9.88 -0.18
N GLU A 180 30.30 -10.83 0.61
CA GLU A 180 30.76 -12.22 0.59
C GLU A 180 29.93 -13.05 -0.38
N ILE A 181 30.57 -13.96 -1.11
CA ILE A 181 29.91 -14.81 -2.10
C ILE A 181 29.26 -15.99 -1.38
N ILE A 182 27.93 -16.03 -1.40
CA ILE A 182 27.14 -17.11 -0.80
C ILE A 182 26.68 -18.13 -1.84
N PHE A 183 26.72 -17.80 -3.13
CA PHE A 183 26.36 -18.75 -4.16
C PHE A 183 26.98 -18.38 -5.51
N GLN A 184 27.39 -19.40 -6.26
CA GLN A 184 27.79 -19.27 -7.65
C GLN A 184 27.23 -20.44 -8.46
N ASN A 185 26.69 -20.15 -9.64
CA ASN A 185 26.23 -21.17 -10.55
C ASN A 185 26.53 -20.80 -11.99
N TYR A 186 26.88 -21.81 -12.77
CA TYR A 186 27.13 -21.72 -14.18
C TYR A 186 26.20 -22.67 -14.92
N THR A 187 25.49 -22.14 -15.91
CA THR A 187 24.58 -22.93 -16.73
C THR A 187 24.84 -22.69 -18.20
N GLU A 188 24.93 -23.78 -18.96
CA GLU A 188 25.13 -23.74 -20.41
C GLU A 188 23.81 -23.85 -21.16
N ASN A 189 23.74 -23.17 -22.31
CA ASN A 189 22.65 -23.29 -23.28
C ASN A 189 21.23 -23.14 -22.68
N ARG A 190 21.03 -22.19 -21.77
CA ARG A 190 19.73 -21.93 -21.12
C ARG A 190 18.86 -20.98 -21.94
N LYS A 191 17.55 -21.28 -21.90
CA LYS A 191 16.48 -20.38 -22.36
C LYS A 191 15.74 -19.71 -21.20
N TYR A 192 15.63 -20.43 -20.08
CA TYR A 192 15.05 -19.95 -18.84
C TYR A 192 15.90 -20.49 -17.68
N PHE A 193 16.06 -19.68 -16.65
CA PHE A 193 16.65 -20.06 -15.37
C PHE A 193 15.65 -19.74 -14.26
N SER A 194 15.42 -20.67 -13.33
CA SER A 194 14.48 -20.48 -12.22
C SER A 194 14.91 -21.23 -10.94
N ASN A 195 14.86 -20.49 -9.82
CA ASN A 195 14.79 -20.89 -8.42
C ASN A 195 15.99 -21.64 -7.78
N MET A 196 16.29 -21.30 -6.52
CA MET A 196 17.32 -21.87 -5.66
C MET A 196 16.78 -22.05 -4.23
N THR A 197 16.66 -23.31 -3.79
CA THR A 197 15.88 -23.65 -2.59
C THR A 197 16.69 -23.94 -1.31
N ALA A 198 18.00 -23.69 -1.27
CA ALA A 198 18.87 -24.17 -0.18
C ALA A 198 19.95 -23.18 0.29
N ILE A 199 19.60 -21.90 0.46
CA ILE A 199 20.58 -20.86 0.83
C ILE A 199 20.90 -20.82 2.32
N LYS A 200 19.97 -21.26 3.18
CA LYS A 200 20.13 -21.26 4.64
C LYS A 200 21.51 -21.76 5.08
N ASN A 201 21.82 -23.02 4.77
CA ASN A 201 23.06 -23.66 5.21
C ASN A 201 24.30 -22.90 4.73
N VAL A 202 24.25 -22.32 3.52
CA VAL A 202 25.37 -21.59 2.96
C VAL A 202 25.56 -20.23 3.64
N VAL A 203 24.47 -19.57 4.04
CA VAL A 203 24.54 -18.33 4.81
C VAL A 203 25.03 -18.60 6.23
N ASP A 204 24.50 -19.63 6.89
CA ASP A 204 24.90 -19.98 8.26
C ASP A 204 26.38 -20.37 8.35
N GLU A 205 26.88 -21.16 7.38
CA GLU A 205 28.28 -21.61 7.36
C GLU A 205 29.28 -20.48 7.07
N ASN A 206 28.90 -19.48 6.27
CA ASN A 206 29.84 -18.47 5.77
C ASN A 206 29.68 -17.09 6.40
N ILE A 207 28.45 -16.68 6.72
CA ILE A 207 28.09 -15.30 7.10
C ILE A 207 27.50 -15.23 8.51
N GLY A 208 26.69 -16.22 8.90
CA GLY A 208 26.01 -16.28 10.20
C GLY A 208 24.89 -15.26 10.41
N THR A 209 24.55 -14.47 9.39
CA THR A 209 23.43 -13.53 9.42
C THR A 209 22.81 -13.37 8.04
N TYR A 210 21.49 -13.20 8.01
CA TYR A 210 20.71 -12.97 6.79
C TYR A 210 20.50 -11.47 6.50
N SER A 211 20.84 -10.61 7.46
CA SER A 211 20.75 -9.15 7.33
C SER A 211 21.87 -8.57 6.47
N GLY A 212 21.51 -7.57 5.66
CA GLY A 212 22.42 -6.68 4.97
C GLY A 212 22.12 -6.54 3.49
N THR A 213 23.16 -6.23 2.70
CA THR A 213 23.00 -5.97 1.27
C THR A 213 23.06 -7.28 0.49
N TRP A 214 21.93 -7.66 -0.10
CA TRP A 214 21.83 -8.77 -1.04
C TRP A 214 22.15 -8.27 -2.44
N LYS A 215 23.06 -8.94 -3.14
CA LYS A 215 23.49 -8.54 -4.48
C LYS A 215 23.61 -9.74 -5.41
N LEU A 216 22.83 -9.72 -6.50
CA LEU A 216 22.91 -10.66 -7.60
C LEU A 216 23.78 -10.07 -8.71
N LYS A 217 24.83 -10.78 -9.11
CA LYS A 217 25.57 -10.52 -10.34
C LYS A 217 25.24 -11.59 -11.38
N VAL A 218 24.95 -11.14 -12.59
CA VAL A 218 24.65 -12.01 -13.73
C VAL A 218 25.56 -11.64 -14.89
N TYR A 219 26.16 -12.65 -15.48
CA TYR A 219 26.83 -12.59 -16.77
C TYR A 219 26.07 -13.46 -17.76
N SER A 220 25.86 -12.94 -18.96
CA SER A 220 25.21 -13.65 -20.05
C SER A 220 25.97 -13.46 -21.36
N THR A 221 26.00 -14.49 -22.20
CA THR A 221 26.53 -14.41 -23.57
C THR A 221 25.53 -13.82 -24.58
N GLU A 222 24.24 -13.72 -24.23
CA GLU A 222 23.18 -13.19 -25.10
C GLU A 222 22.29 -12.20 -24.32
N ASN A 223 21.44 -11.44 -25.03
CA ASN A 223 20.48 -10.54 -24.39
C ASN A 223 19.50 -11.32 -23.50
N CYS A 224 19.37 -10.90 -22.24
CA CYS A 224 18.47 -11.50 -21.26
C CYS A 224 17.68 -10.44 -20.50
N MET A 225 16.61 -10.87 -19.84
CA MET A 225 15.86 -10.07 -18.89
C MET A 225 15.92 -10.72 -17.53
N LEU A 226 16.26 -9.94 -16.50
CA LEU A 226 15.96 -10.33 -15.12
C LEU A 226 14.46 -10.16 -14.92
N GLU A 227 13.76 -11.27 -14.67
CA GLU A 227 12.31 -11.29 -14.40
C GLU A 227 12.05 -11.18 -12.90
N GLU A 228 12.85 -11.87 -12.09
CA GLU A 228 12.66 -11.94 -10.64
C GLU A 228 14.02 -12.07 -9.94
N PHE A 229 14.20 -11.32 -8.85
CA PHE A 229 15.24 -11.52 -7.86
C PHE A 229 14.61 -11.27 -6.49
N LYS A 230 14.14 -12.34 -5.86
CA LYS A 230 13.41 -12.33 -4.59
C LYS A 230 14.15 -13.19 -3.57
N VAL A 231 14.32 -12.65 -2.36
CA VAL A 231 14.78 -13.37 -1.17
C VAL A 231 13.59 -13.49 -0.24
N GLU A 232 13.31 -14.70 0.21
CA GLU A 232 12.29 -14.98 1.21
C GLU A 232 12.95 -15.66 2.40
N VAL A 233 12.83 -15.06 3.58
CA VAL A 233 13.43 -15.55 4.82
C VAL A 233 12.35 -15.80 5.86
N THR A 234 12.20 -17.06 6.24
CA THR A 234 11.30 -17.47 7.31
C THR A 234 11.97 -17.19 8.65
N GLN A 235 11.28 -16.54 9.58
CA GLN A 235 11.71 -16.32 10.96
C GLN A 235 10.73 -16.98 11.92
N ARG A 236 11.22 -17.44 13.08
CA ARG A 236 10.35 -17.93 14.17
C ARG A 236 9.71 -16.76 14.88
N LEU A 237 8.44 -16.89 15.23
CA LEU A 237 7.77 -16.07 16.22
C LEU A 237 8.02 -16.67 17.60
N ASN A 238 7.38 -16.15 18.65
CA ASN A 238 7.53 -16.68 19.99
C ASN A 238 6.17 -17.22 20.41
N PRO A 239 5.98 -18.56 20.49
CA PRO A 239 4.68 -19.20 20.78
C PRO A 239 4.12 -18.88 22.17
N ASN A 240 4.89 -18.17 23.00
CA ASN A 240 4.49 -17.76 24.33
C ASN A 240 4.27 -16.24 24.44
N ASN A 241 4.29 -15.51 23.32
CA ASN A 241 4.14 -14.06 23.29
C ASN A 241 3.23 -13.62 22.13
N PRO A 242 1.95 -13.35 22.42
CA PRO A 242 0.95 -13.21 21.38
C PRO A 242 1.05 -11.87 20.63
N ASP A 243 1.82 -10.90 21.16
CA ASP A 243 2.11 -9.59 20.54
C ASP A 243 3.64 -9.46 20.44
N CYS A 244 4.19 -9.90 19.30
CA CYS A 244 5.62 -10.15 19.15
C CYS A 244 6.48 -8.88 19.09
N ASP A 245 5.91 -7.75 18.66
CA ASP A 245 6.61 -6.45 18.59
C ASP A 245 6.05 -5.37 19.52
N GLY A 246 4.94 -5.67 20.22
CA GLY A 246 4.38 -4.85 21.28
C GLY A 246 3.57 -3.67 20.78
N ASP A 247 3.04 -3.73 19.56
CA ASP A 247 2.29 -2.64 18.94
C ASP A 247 0.79 -2.65 19.28
N GLY A 248 0.29 -3.78 19.79
CA GLY A 248 -1.09 -4.01 20.18
C GLY A 248 -1.91 -4.89 19.23
N LEU A 249 -1.33 -5.36 18.12
CA LEU A 249 -1.85 -6.44 17.29
C LEU A 249 -1.32 -7.79 17.77
N LEU A 250 -2.07 -8.85 17.49
CA LEU A 250 -1.62 -10.21 17.80
C LEU A 250 -0.91 -10.77 16.58
N ALA A 251 0.19 -11.51 16.76
CA ALA A 251 1.00 -11.95 15.63
C ALA A 251 0.20 -12.80 14.63
N GLY A 252 -0.69 -13.68 15.11
CA GLY A 252 -1.66 -14.41 14.30
C GLY A 252 -2.61 -13.53 13.48
N HIS A 253 -3.04 -12.38 14.02
CA HIS A 253 -3.84 -11.41 13.27
C HIS A 253 -3.02 -10.65 12.23
N GLU A 254 -1.75 -10.39 12.50
CA GLU A 254 -0.86 -9.71 11.58
C GLU A 254 -0.44 -10.58 10.40
N MET A 255 -0.34 -11.90 10.58
CA MET A 255 -0.04 -12.81 9.49
C MET A 255 -1.23 -13.06 8.55
N SER A 256 -2.44 -12.67 8.95
CA SER A 256 -3.67 -12.97 8.21
C SER A 256 -4.49 -11.74 7.87
N ALA A 257 -4.53 -11.42 6.58
CA ALA A 257 -5.42 -10.39 6.04
C ALA A 257 -6.92 -10.71 6.22
N GLU A 258 -7.29 -11.92 6.67
CA GLU A 258 -8.70 -12.28 6.92
C GLU A 258 -9.29 -11.52 8.13
N TYR A 259 -8.47 -11.10 9.09
CA TYR A 259 -8.93 -10.48 10.32
C TYR A 259 -9.32 -9.01 10.14
N ASN A 260 -8.42 -8.21 9.56
CA ASN A 260 -8.59 -6.75 9.44
C ASN A 260 -8.30 -6.22 8.02
N GLY A 261 -8.03 -7.10 7.05
CA GLY A 261 -7.71 -6.73 5.67
C GLY A 261 -6.22 -6.49 5.39
N TRP A 262 -5.35 -6.59 6.40
CA TRP A 262 -3.92 -6.32 6.30
C TRP A 262 -3.11 -7.50 6.80
N ALA A 263 -1.98 -7.77 6.13
CA ALA A 263 -0.98 -8.70 6.61
C ALA A 263 0.30 -7.91 6.91
N THR A 264 0.52 -7.60 8.18
CA THR A 264 1.63 -6.78 8.69
C THR A 264 2.78 -7.65 9.17
N ASN A 265 3.88 -7.02 9.60
CA ASN A 265 5.06 -7.71 10.06
C ASN A 265 5.04 -7.85 11.59
N PRO A 266 4.76 -9.05 12.14
CA PRO A 266 4.63 -9.26 13.59
C PRO A 266 5.91 -9.06 14.41
N LYS A 267 7.02 -8.70 13.76
CA LYS A 267 8.29 -8.36 14.43
C LYS A 267 8.68 -6.90 14.26
N ALA A 268 7.82 -6.08 13.68
CA ALA A 268 8.08 -4.68 13.45
C ALA A 268 6.79 -3.88 13.67
N ALA A 269 6.72 -3.24 14.83
CA ALA A 269 5.56 -2.44 15.23
C ALA A 269 5.12 -1.40 14.20
N ASP A 270 6.03 -0.97 13.32
CA ASP A 270 5.78 -0.06 12.20
C ASP A 270 6.25 -0.78 10.92
N SER A 271 5.32 -1.42 10.22
CA SER A 271 5.60 -2.35 9.11
C SER A 271 6.21 -1.66 7.90
N ASP A 272 5.74 -0.47 7.57
CA ASP A 272 6.27 0.29 6.45
C ASP A 272 7.43 1.23 6.85
N GLY A 273 7.53 1.61 8.12
CA GLY A 273 8.58 2.44 8.68
C GLY A 273 8.35 3.94 8.44
N ASP A 274 7.13 4.43 8.50
CA ASP A 274 6.79 5.86 8.37
C ASP A 274 6.70 6.62 9.70
N GLY A 275 6.60 5.88 10.81
CA GLY A 275 6.55 6.38 12.18
C GLY A 275 5.21 6.20 12.90
N TRP A 276 4.17 5.69 12.26
CA TRP A 276 3.00 5.13 12.93
C TRP A 276 3.13 3.62 13.10
N ASN A 277 2.53 3.09 14.16
CA ASN A 277 2.53 1.65 14.40
C ASN A 277 1.27 1.03 13.80
N ASP A 278 1.35 -0.24 13.43
CA ASP A 278 0.33 -0.91 12.61
C ASP A 278 -1.05 -0.90 13.31
N TYR A 279 -1.09 -1.14 14.63
CA TYR A 279 -2.31 -1.00 15.42
C TYR A 279 -2.96 0.39 15.27
N TYR A 280 -2.16 1.47 15.37
CA TYR A 280 -2.68 2.83 15.29
C TYR A 280 -3.18 3.16 13.90
N GLU A 281 -2.48 2.69 12.88
CA GLU A 281 -2.89 2.85 11.49
C GLU A 281 -4.21 2.15 11.21
N ILE A 282 -4.31 0.86 11.53
CA ILE A 282 -5.50 0.06 11.25
C ILE A 282 -6.69 0.50 12.08
N VAL A 283 -6.51 0.69 13.39
CA VAL A 283 -7.63 0.84 14.34
C VAL A 283 -8.00 2.30 14.58
N ILE A 284 -7.04 3.24 14.52
CA ILE A 284 -7.26 4.64 14.89
C ILE A 284 -7.31 5.55 13.67
N LYS A 285 -6.48 5.30 12.65
CA LYS A 285 -6.34 6.15 11.47
C LYS A 285 -7.04 5.64 10.23
N GLU A 286 -7.30 4.34 10.18
CA GLU A 286 -7.80 3.65 9.00
C GLU A 286 -6.87 3.82 7.77
N THR A 287 -5.56 4.02 8.02
CA THR A 287 -4.51 4.10 6.99
C THR A 287 -3.97 2.72 6.62
N ASN A 288 -3.15 2.66 5.57
CA ASN A 288 -2.53 1.44 5.08
C ASN A 288 -1.17 1.22 5.76
N PRO A 289 -1.06 0.25 6.71
CA PRO A 289 0.18 -0.01 7.46
C PRO A 289 1.35 -0.57 6.63
N LEU A 290 1.12 -0.81 5.33
CA LEU A 290 2.11 -1.30 4.38
C LEU A 290 2.55 -0.22 3.38
N SER A 291 2.08 1.02 3.55
CA SER A 291 2.31 2.11 2.62
C SER A 291 2.43 3.43 3.35
N LYS A 292 3.69 3.91 3.44
CA LYS A 292 4.06 5.18 4.09
C LYS A 292 3.21 6.39 3.73
N ASP A 293 2.58 6.34 2.58
CA ASP A 293 1.77 7.36 1.93
C ASP A 293 0.50 6.64 1.41
N THR A 294 -0.53 6.63 2.25
CA THR A 294 -1.76 5.86 2.04
C THR A 294 -2.56 6.38 0.85
N ASP A 295 -2.58 7.69 0.62
CA ASP A 295 -3.37 8.28 -0.46
C ASP A 295 -2.57 8.49 -1.77
N GLY A 296 -1.24 8.37 -1.71
CA GLY A 296 -0.32 8.40 -2.84
C GLY A 296 0.08 9.80 -3.28
N ASP A 297 -0.09 10.83 -2.45
CA ASP A 297 0.19 12.23 -2.79
C ASP A 297 1.66 12.67 -2.57
N LYS A 298 2.48 11.75 -2.01
CA LYS A 298 3.91 11.86 -1.65
C LYS A 298 4.19 12.53 -0.31
N VAL A 299 3.19 12.69 0.55
CA VAL A 299 3.36 13.08 1.94
C VAL A 299 3.14 11.85 2.81
N PRO A 300 4.08 11.51 3.72
CA PRO A 300 3.85 10.36 4.57
C PRO A 300 2.72 10.57 5.58
N ASP A 301 2.00 9.51 5.93
CA ASP A 301 0.76 9.59 6.71
C ASP A 301 0.89 10.37 8.04
N PRO A 302 1.99 10.21 8.82
CA PRO A 302 2.16 10.95 10.05
C PRO A 302 2.40 12.45 9.84
N GLN A 303 2.77 12.87 8.63
CA GLN A 303 2.98 14.26 8.24
C GLN A 303 1.83 14.85 7.43
N ASP A 304 0.95 14.02 6.91
CA ASP A 304 -0.23 14.42 6.15
C ASP A 304 -1.32 15.05 7.05
N ILE A 305 -2.09 15.99 6.51
CA ILE A 305 -3.32 16.55 7.09
C ILE A 305 -4.48 15.56 6.95
N ASP A 306 -4.60 14.89 5.80
CA ASP A 306 -5.68 13.97 5.42
C ASP A 306 -5.10 12.72 4.72
N PRO A 307 -4.44 11.81 5.49
CA PRO A 307 -3.73 10.64 4.94
C PRO A 307 -4.63 9.63 4.19
N LEU A 308 -5.94 9.84 4.18
CA LEU A 308 -6.90 8.98 3.49
C LEU A 308 -7.31 9.53 2.13
N LYS A 309 -7.02 10.81 1.85
CA LYS A 309 -7.55 11.52 0.68
C LYS A 309 -6.60 12.59 0.19
N ASN A 310 -6.19 12.42 -1.07
CA ASN A 310 -5.37 13.42 -1.76
C ASN A 310 -6.12 14.75 -1.84
N LEU A 311 -5.59 15.76 -1.15
CA LEU A 311 -6.22 17.07 -1.06
C LEU A 311 -5.94 17.90 -2.32
N ILE A 312 -7.01 18.23 -3.04
CA ILE A 312 -6.95 19.22 -4.12
C ILE A 312 -7.67 20.51 -3.70
N ILE A 313 -7.27 21.63 -4.28
CA ILE A 313 -8.04 22.87 -4.19
C ILE A 313 -8.90 23.07 -5.44
N LYS A 314 -10.14 23.48 -5.20
CA LYS A 314 -11.09 23.96 -6.20
C LYS A 314 -11.21 25.47 -6.11
N ILE A 315 -10.69 26.15 -7.13
CA ILE A 315 -10.78 27.61 -7.28
C ILE A 315 -11.99 27.94 -8.14
N MET A 316 -12.92 28.71 -7.59
CA MET A 316 -14.14 29.17 -8.24
C MET A 316 -14.12 30.69 -8.37
N PRO A 317 -13.69 31.22 -9.53
CA PRO A 317 -13.74 32.64 -9.78
C PRO A 317 -15.20 33.06 -10.03
N MET A 318 -15.73 33.99 -9.22
CA MET A 318 -17.16 34.26 -9.19
C MET A 318 -17.53 35.52 -9.97
N GLU A 319 -17.01 36.67 -9.53
CA GLU A 319 -17.42 37.99 -10.01
C GLU A 319 -16.23 38.94 -10.06
N GLY A 320 -16.18 39.77 -11.09
CA GLY A 320 -15.21 40.87 -11.22
C GLY A 320 -15.95 42.15 -11.50
N HIS A 321 -15.56 43.24 -10.84
CA HIS A 321 -16.16 44.55 -10.96
C HIS A 321 -15.10 45.61 -11.24
N SER A 322 -15.38 46.41 -12.25
CA SER A 322 -14.56 47.56 -12.61
C SER A 322 -15.18 48.83 -12.04
N GLY A 323 -14.49 49.49 -11.11
CA GLY A 323 -14.98 50.72 -10.48
C GLY A 323 -14.76 51.99 -11.32
N THR A 324 -14.31 51.82 -12.56
CA THR A 324 -13.99 52.86 -13.54
C THR A 324 -15.19 53.08 -14.46
N ALA A 325 -15.52 54.35 -14.69
CA ALA A 325 -16.61 54.70 -15.59
C ALA A 325 -16.18 54.53 -17.05
N TYR A 326 -16.80 53.60 -17.77
CA TYR A 326 -16.52 53.35 -19.18
C TYR A 326 -17.72 53.67 -20.06
N LYS A 327 -17.41 54.22 -21.25
CA LYS A 327 -18.39 54.46 -22.32
C LYS A 327 -18.94 53.18 -22.94
N CYS A 328 -18.35 52.03 -22.64
CA CYS A 328 -18.77 50.70 -23.08
C CYS A 328 -18.50 49.67 -21.98
N SER A 329 -19.29 48.60 -21.90
CA SER A 329 -19.04 47.50 -20.96
C SER A 329 -17.62 46.97 -21.14
N PRO A 330 -16.76 46.99 -20.10
CA PRO A 330 -15.44 46.40 -20.20
C PRO A 330 -15.52 44.89 -20.39
N VAL A 331 -14.49 44.32 -20.99
CA VAL A 331 -14.26 42.87 -20.94
C VAL A 331 -13.30 42.60 -19.80
N LEU A 332 -13.69 41.70 -18.90
CA LEU A 332 -12.96 41.36 -17.69
C LEU A 332 -12.36 39.95 -17.79
N SER A 333 -11.18 39.78 -17.21
CA SER A 333 -10.56 38.48 -16.97
C SER A 333 -9.86 38.47 -15.63
N MET A 334 -9.98 37.37 -14.88
CA MET A 334 -9.26 37.14 -13.65
C MET A 334 -8.09 36.18 -13.88
N VAL A 335 -6.97 36.51 -13.24
CA VAL A 335 -5.81 35.65 -13.13
C VAL A 335 -5.61 35.37 -11.64
N ILE A 336 -5.65 34.09 -11.26
CA ILE A 336 -5.41 33.62 -9.90
C ILE A 336 -4.19 32.72 -9.96
N GLU A 337 -3.15 33.07 -9.22
CA GLU A 337 -1.90 32.33 -9.14
C GLU A 337 -1.78 31.75 -7.72
N VAL A 338 -1.48 30.45 -7.63
CA VAL A 338 -1.32 29.72 -6.38
C VAL A 338 0.06 29.07 -6.38
N ASN A 339 0.93 29.54 -5.48
CA ASN A 339 2.37 29.24 -5.41
C ASN A 339 3.10 29.53 -6.74
N ASP A 340 2.99 28.67 -7.75
CA ASP A 340 3.56 28.83 -9.10
C ASP A 340 2.60 28.42 -10.24
N ARG A 341 1.38 27.99 -9.91
CA ARG A 341 0.37 27.54 -10.88
C ARG A 341 -0.62 28.65 -11.16
N VAL A 342 -0.92 28.90 -12.43
CA VAL A 342 -1.77 30.03 -12.86
C VAL A 342 -3.10 29.56 -13.44
N VAL A 343 -4.20 30.06 -12.87
CA VAL A 343 -5.55 30.01 -13.41
C VAL A 343 -5.85 31.30 -14.16
N VAL A 344 -6.36 31.18 -15.39
CA VAL A 344 -6.87 32.32 -16.16
C VAL A 344 -8.30 32.05 -16.59
N THR A 345 -9.22 32.96 -16.27
CA THR A 345 -10.61 32.85 -16.70
C THR A 345 -10.80 33.24 -18.17
N PRO A 346 -11.83 32.70 -18.85
CA PRO A 346 -12.29 33.25 -20.12
C PRO A 346 -12.65 34.73 -19.99
N HIS A 347 -12.48 35.46 -21.09
CA HIS A 347 -12.88 36.87 -21.17
C HIS A 347 -14.41 36.99 -21.09
N LYS A 348 -14.92 37.74 -20.10
CA LYS A 348 -16.35 37.98 -19.92
C LYS A 348 -16.68 39.46 -20.02
N ARG A 349 -17.66 39.81 -20.84
CA ARG A 349 -18.17 41.18 -20.93
C ARG A 349 -19.01 41.49 -19.67
N ALA A 350 -18.75 42.63 -19.05
CA ALA A 350 -19.52 43.09 -17.90
C ALA A 350 -20.95 43.52 -18.32
N ASN A 351 -21.95 42.99 -17.61
CA ASN A 351 -23.38 43.17 -17.92
C ASN A 351 -24.31 43.04 -16.70
N LYS A 352 -23.75 42.93 -15.49
CA LYS A 352 -24.50 42.78 -14.24
C LYS A 352 -24.45 44.09 -13.45
N ASP A 353 -25.43 44.95 -13.68
CA ASP A 353 -25.74 46.11 -12.84
C ASP A 353 -27.19 46.00 -12.34
N PRO A 354 -27.45 46.13 -11.03
CA PRO A 354 -28.83 46.18 -10.51
C PRO A 354 -29.62 47.44 -10.91
N GLU A 355 -28.98 48.52 -11.39
CA GLU A 355 -29.63 49.84 -11.48
C GLU A 355 -29.81 50.43 -12.90
N VAL A 356 -29.26 49.83 -13.97
CA VAL A 356 -29.34 50.43 -15.32
C VAL A 356 -30.12 49.56 -16.30
N LYS A 357 -31.41 49.87 -16.49
CA LYS A 357 -32.22 49.31 -17.59
C LYS A 357 -32.00 50.12 -18.87
N GLN A 358 -31.65 49.45 -19.98
CA GLN A 358 -31.71 50.00 -21.34
C GLN A 358 -33.05 50.71 -21.58
N LYS A 359 -33.02 51.99 -21.96
CA LYS A 359 -34.20 52.73 -22.42
C LYS A 359 -34.05 53.09 -23.90
N TRP A 360 -35.00 52.61 -24.71
CA TRP A 360 -35.13 52.95 -26.13
C TRP A 360 -36.01 54.19 -26.31
N GLY A 361 -35.67 55.08 -27.25
CA GLY A 361 -36.45 56.29 -27.55
C GLY A 361 -36.38 56.68 -29.03
N TRP A 362 -37.41 57.40 -29.51
CA TRP A 362 -37.62 57.80 -30.91
C TRP A 362 -37.44 59.31 -31.11
N THR A 363 -36.87 59.77 -32.23
CA THR A 363 -36.84 61.20 -32.60
C THR A 363 -37.11 61.44 -34.10
N TRP A 364 -37.58 62.64 -34.44
CA TRP A 364 -38.03 63.06 -35.78
C TRP A 364 -37.06 64.06 -36.43
N TYR A 365 -36.87 64.00 -37.74
CA TYR A 365 -36.18 65.04 -38.53
C TYR A 365 -37.01 65.53 -39.73
N TRP A 366 -36.77 66.79 -40.12
CA TRP A 366 -37.56 67.57 -41.08
C TRP A 366 -36.96 67.53 -42.50
N MET A 367 -36.62 66.36 -43.04
CA MET A 367 -36.13 66.20 -44.43
C MET A 367 -36.42 64.79 -44.98
N GLY A 368 -37.69 64.47 -45.27
CA GLY A 368 -38.08 63.33 -46.11
C GLY A 368 -37.83 61.92 -45.57
N TRP A 369 -38.42 60.92 -46.25
CA TRP A 369 -38.44 59.52 -45.84
C TRP A 369 -37.15 58.78 -46.26
N PHE A 370 -36.15 58.77 -45.39
CA PHE A 370 -35.05 57.81 -45.47
C PHE A 370 -35.08 56.89 -44.24
N TRP A 371 -34.99 55.58 -44.49
CA TRP A 371 -34.80 54.57 -43.47
C TRP A 371 -33.30 54.42 -43.19
N GLY A 372 -32.92 54.67 -41.94
CA GLY A 372 -31.67 54.18 -41.34
C GLY A 372 -30.62 55.25 -41.02
N GLU A 373 -30.37 55.47 -39.73
CA GLU A 373 -29.01 55.56 -39.18
C GLU A 373 -29.02 55.36 -37.66
N TRP A 374 -28.04 54.60 -37.15
CA TRP A 374 -27.70 54.56 -35.73
C TRP A 374 -26.92 55.83 -35.36
N ARG A 375 -27.44 56.66 -34.45
CA ARG A 375 -26.63 57.66 -33.74
C ARG A 375 -26.94 57.61 -32.25
N TYR A 376 -25.93 57.27 -31.47
CA TYR A 376 -25.94 57.37 -30.02
C TYR A 376 -25.85 58.84 -29.63
N GLU A 377 -26.84 59.35 -28.90
CA GLU A 377 -26.65 60.59 -28.14
C GLU A 377 -25.84 60.24 -26.88
N VAL A 378 -24.51 60.42 -26.97
CA VAL A 378 -23.59 60.17 -25.86
C VAL A 378 -23.82 61.25 -24.80
N LYS A 379 -24.75 61.00 -23.86
CA LYS A 379 -24.81 61.80 -22.63
C LYS A 379 -23.51 61.61 -21.85
N LYS A 380 -23.11 62.65 -21.11
CA LYS A 380 -21.78 62.80 -20.51
C LYS A 380 -21.45 61.81 -19.37
N GLU A 381 -22.35 60.87 -19.05
CA GLU A 381 -22.30 60.06 -17.83
C GLU A 381 -22.80 58.61 -18.07
N TRP A 382 -22.35 57.94 -19.13
CA TRP A 382 -22.64 56.51 -19.30
C TRP A 382 -21.60 55.70 -18.53
N THR A 383 -22.00 55.13 -17.39
CA THR A 383 -21.44 53.88 -16.86
C THR A 383 -22.25 52.75 -17.46
N ILE A 384 -21.66 51.96 -18.37
CA ILE A 384 -22.27 50.69 -18.77
C ILE A 384 -21.80 49.63 -17.79
N ASP A 385 -22.73 48.82 -17.30
CA ASP A 385 -22.59 47.71 -16.36
C ASP A 385 -21.15 47.21 -16.21
N THR A 386 -20.61 47.28 -15.00
CA THR A 386 -19.18 47.08 -14.76
C THR A 386 -18.84 45.76 -14.07
N THR A 387 -19.85 44.94 -13.78
CA THR A 387 -19.66 43.60 -13.18
C THR A 387 -19.84 42.50 -14.21
N ALA A 388 -18.92 41.54 -14.22
CA ALA A 388 -19.02 40.30 -14.99
C ALA A 388 -19.13 39.10 -14.03
N GLU A 389 -20.01 38.16 -14.33
CA GLU A 389 -20.03 36.84 -13.71
C GLU A 389 -19.22 35.84 -14.55
N PHE A 390 -18.40 35.03 -13.88
CA PHE A 390 -17.57 34.03 -14.52
C PHE A 390 -18.25 32.66 -14.48
N LYS A 391 -19.38 32.58 -15.18
CA LYS A 391 -20.18 31.37 -15.32
C LYS A 391 -20.07 30.76 -16.71
N ASP A 392 -20.20 29.45 -16.78
CA ASP A 392 -20.42 28.73 -18.02
C ASP A 392 -21.80 29.07 -18.59
N SER A 393 -21.88 29.34 -19.89
CA SER A 393 -23.12 29.75 -20.56
C SER A 393 -24.10 28.60 -20.80
N GLY A 394 -23.62 27.36 -20.80
CA GLY A 394 -24.45 26.16 -20.97
C GLY A 394 -25.03 25.67 -19.65
N THR A 395 -24.21 25.55 -18.60
CA THR A 395 -24.65 24.99 -17.31
C THR A 395 -25.19 26.05 -16.33
N GLY A 396 -24.71 27.29 -16.42
CA GLY A 396 -25.01 28.34 -15.44
C GLY A 396 -24.17 28.27 -14.16
N ASP A 397 -23.27 27.29 -14.05
CA ASP A 397 -22.34 27.15 -12.93
C ASP A 397 -21.13 28.07 -13.08
N TYR A 398 -20.50 28.40 -11.95
CA TYR A 398 -19.21 29.12 -11.97
C TYR A 398 -18.11 28.22 -12.54
N TYR A 399 -17.15 28.81 -13.26
CA TYR A 399 -15.95 28.07 -13.64
C TYR A 399 -15.24 27.55 -12.39
N ALA A 400 -14.76 26.31 -12.46
CA ALA A 400 -14.01 25.67 -11.41
C ALA A 400 -12.67 25.17 -11.98
N TYR A 401 -11.61 25.44 -11.25
CA TYR A 401 -10.26 25.02 -11.59
C TYR A 401 -9.73 24.19 -10.43
N TYR A 402 -9.13 23.06 -10.74
CA TYR A 402 -8.63 22.11 -9.75
C TYR A 402 -7.11 22.10 -9.79
N MET A 403 -6.49 22.11 -8.61
CA MET A 403 -5.04 22.02 -8.46
C MET A 403 -4.73 21.11 -7.30
N ASP A 404 -3.83 20.18 -7.55
CA ASP A 404 -3.12 19.44 -6.52
C ASP A 404 -2.24 20.40 -5.70
N VAL A 405 -2.21 20.20 -4.37
CA VAL A 405 -1.51 21.05 -3.41
C VAL A 405 -0.73 20.16 -2.43
N PRO A 406 0.52 20.53 -2.09
CA PRO A 406 1.19 19.90 -0.96
C PRO A 406 0.38 20.23 0.30
N ASP A 407 -0.05 19.21 1.03
CA ASP A 407 -0.68 19.31 2.34
C ASP A 407 0.32 19.04 3.47
N ASP A 408 1.62 19.17 3.17
CA ASP A 408 2.70 19.06 4.13
C ASP A 408 2.54 20.03 5.31
N LYS A 409 2.72 19.52 6.54
CA LYS A 409 2.59 20.28 7.81
C LYS A 409 3.45 21.55 7.92
N SER A 410 4.42 21.76 7.02
CA SER A 410 5.37 22.86 7.16
C SER A 410 4.82 24.18 6.62
N GLU A 411 4.04 24.15 5.52
CA GLU A 411 3.39 25.33 4.95
C GLU A 411 2.04 24.99 4.31
N ASN A 412 1.05 24.58 5.12
CA ASN A 412 -0.38 24.47 4.71
C ASN A 412 -1.00 25.82 4.30
N ARG A 413 -0.19 26.82 3.97
CA ARG A 413 -0.54 28.20 3.64
C ARG A 413 -0.19 28.46 2.19
N LEU A 414 -1.21 28.45 1.34
CA LEU A 414 -1.08 28.80 -0.06
C LEU A 414 -1.08 30.32 -0.24
N GLU A 415 -0.08 30.84 -0.96
CA GLU A 415 -0.08 32.23 -1.40
C GLU A 415 -0.93 32.34 -2.67
N VAL A 416 -2.00 33.14 -2.58
CA VAL A 416 -2.96 33.32 -3.68
C VAL A 416 -2.88 34.75 -4.20
N GLN A 417 -2.21 34.93 -5.34
CA GLN A 417 -2.19 36.22 -6.01
C GLN A 417 -3.37 36.35 -6.96
N SER A 418 -4.25 37.30 -6.67
CA SER A 418 -5.49 37.55 -7.42
C SER A 418 -5.40 38.86 -8.19
N ARG A 419 -5.59 38.78 -9.51
CA ARG A 419 -5.50 39.92 -10.44
C ARG A 419 -6.76 40.01 -11.29
N LEU A 420 -7.32 41.22 -11.42
CA LEU A 420 -8.42 41.51 -12.35
C LEU A 420 -7.91 42.42 -13.46
N TRP A 421 -8.12 42.00 -14.70
CA TRP A 421 -7.78 42.75 -15.90
C TRP A 421 -9.03 43.30 -16.55
N SER A 422 -8.96 44.57 -16.97
CA SER A 422 -9.95 45.20 -17.82
C SER A 422 -9.37 45.45 -19.20
N PHE A 423 -10.09 45.01 -20.23
CA PHE A 423 -9.78 45.23 -21.63
C PHE A 423 -10.78 46.23 -22.21
N HIS A 424 -10.25 47.30 -22.80
CA HIS A 424 -11.06 48.35 -23.41
C HIS A 424 -10.99 48.24 -24.93
N PHE A 425 -12.15 48.36 -25.56
CA PHE A 425 -12.27 48.51 -27.00
C PHE A 425 -12.75 49.92 -27.28
N TRP A 426 -11.87 50.77 -27.79
CA TRP A 426 -12.27 52.07 -28.32
C TRP A 426 -12.95 51.84 -29.66
N LEU A 427 -14.25 52.10 -29.74
CA LEU A 427 -14.94 52.15 -31.02
C LEU A 427 -14.63 53.51 -31.66
N THR A 428 -13.54 53.59 -32.43
CA THR A 428 -13.37 54.70 -33.38
C THR A 428 -14.14 54.36 -34.64
N VAL A 429 -15.21 55.12 -34.87
CA VAL A 429 -15.81 55.31 -36.20
C VAL A 429 -14.64 55.63 -37.14
N CYS A 430 -14.51 54.89 -38.25
CA CYS A 430 -13.44 54.93 -39.27
C CYS A 430 -12.29 53.90 -39.10
N ASP A 431 -12.51 52.71 -39.65
CA ASP A 431 -11.59 51.82 -40.39
C ASP A 431 -10.22 51.34 -39.85
N TRP A 432 -9.81 51.54 -38.60
CA TRP A 432 -8.65 50.80 -38.04
C TRP A 432 -8.84 50.45 -36.55
N PRO A 433 -8.96 49.17 -36.15
CA PRO A 433 -9.05 48.80 -34.74
C PRO A 433 -7.64 48.69 -34.15
N LEU A 434 -7.11 49.78 -33.59
CA LEU A 434 -5.88 49.73 -32.81
C LEU A 434 -6.11 50.40 -31.45
N ILE A 435 -6.16 49.57 -30.40
CA ILE A 435 -5.40 49.67 -29.14
C ILE A 435 -6.05 48.70 -28.13
N ARG A 436 -5.35 47.60 -27.80
CA ARG A 436 -5.63 46.74 -26.64
C ARG A 436 -4.86 47.28 -25.44
N THR A 437 -5.36 48.29 -24.74
CA THR A 437 -4.81 48.57 -23.40
C THR A 437 -5.46 47.61 -22.41
N ALA A 438 -4.70 46.58 -22.04
CA ALA A 438 -5.02 45.74 -20.89
C ALA A 438 -4.56 46.48 -19.64
N SER A 439 -5.49 46.78 -18.74
CA SER A 439 -5.17 47.42 -17.47
C SER A 439 -5.45 46.45 -16.34
N ARG A 440 -4.43 46.19 -15.53
CA ARG A 440 -4.57 45.48 -14.25
C ARG A 440 -5.21 46.44 -13.26
N ILE A 441 -6.45 46.16 -12.85
CA ILE A 441 -7.27 47.04 -12.00
C ILE A 441 -7.35 46.57 -10.55
N VAL A 442 -7.12 45.28 -10.30
CA VAL A 442 -6.94 44.72 -8.95
C VAL A 442 -5.69 43.84 -8.98
N ASP A 443 -4.87 43.93 -7.94
CA ASP A 443 -3.70 43.08 -7.69
C ASP A 443 -3.52 42.92 -6.17
N ARG A 444 -3.85 41.74 -5.65
CA ARG A 444 -3.83 41.45 -4.21
C ARG A 444 -3.40 40.03 -3.94
N THR A 445 -2.48 39.90 -2.99
CA THR A 445 -2.11 38.63 -2.37
C THR A 445 -3.07 38.31 -1.22
N SER A 446 -3.46 37.04 -1.13
CA SER A 446 -4.22 36.45 -0.03
C SER A 446 -3.51 35.20 0.46
N HIS A 447 -3.82 34.78 1.67
CA HIS A 447 -3.37 33.49 2.20
C HIS A 447 -4.60 32.60 2.38
N TYR A 448 -4.53 31.39 1.86
CA TYR A 448 -5.50 30.33 2.10
C TYR A 448 -4.81 29.24 2.92
N TYR A 449 -5.44 28.81 4.01
CA TYR A 449 -4.94 27.72 4.82
C TYR A 449 -5.65 26.43 4.41
N VAL A 450 -4.89 25.47 3.90
CA VAL A 450 -5.37 24.12 3.59
C VAL A 450 -5.72 23.43 4.90
N GLN A 451 -6.90 22.86 4.92
CA GLN A 451 -7.47 22.05 6.00
C GLN A 451 -8.12 20.84 5.31
N GLY A 452 -8.57 19.85 6.09
CA GLY A 452 -9.22 18.65 5.55
C GLY A 452 -10.40 18.92 4.62
N ASP A 453 -10.88 17.84 4.00
CA ASP A 453 -11.92 17.87 2.97
C ASP A 453 -13.14 18.76 3.31
N GLY A 454 -13.56 19.55 2.33
CA GLY A 454 -14.76 20.41 2.41
C GLY A 454 -14.54 21.79 3.02
N HIS A 455 -13.33 22.12 3.51
CA HIS A 455 -13.03 23.48 3.95
C HIS A 455 -13.18 24.47 2.78
N SER A 456 -13.83 25.62 3.01
CA SER A 456 -13.99 26.63 1.95
C SER A 456 -13.92 28.06 2.47
N GLN A 457 -13.33 28.93 1.66
CA GLN A 457 -13.20 30.35 1.97
C GLN A 457 -13.50 31.21 0.74
N THR A 458 -14.33 32.24 0.93
CA THR A 458 -14.65 33.22 -0.12
C THR A 458 -13.83 34.49 0.10
N PHE A 459 -13.07 34.87 -0.93
CA PHE A 459 -12.25 36.07 -0.93
C PHE A 459 -12.93 37.18 -1.73
N ARG A 460 -12.89 38.39 -1.17
CA ARG A 460 -13.25 39.61 -1.89
C ARG A 460 -12.10 40.61 -1.74
N ARG A 461 -11.55 41.05 -2.86
CA ARG A 461 -10.35 41.91 -2.90
C ARG A 461 -10.63 43.20 -3.63
N TRP A 462 -10.21 44.30 -3.01
CA TRP A 462 -10.53 45.66 -3.44
C TRP A 462 -9.27 46.42 -3.82
N SER A 463 -9.37 47.23 -4.87
CA SER A 463 -8.39 48.23 -5.29
C SER A 463 -9.12 49.49 -5.75
N GLY A 464 -9.20 50.48 -4.87
CA GLY A 464 -10.09 51.62 -5.05
C GLY A 464 -11.55 51.16 -5.14
N SER A 465 -12.25 51.59 -6.19
CA SER A 465 -13.63 51.19 -6.49
C SER A 465 -13.75 49.83 -7.23
N SER A 466 -12.63 49.24 -7.68
CA SER A 466 -12.64 47.95 -8.39
C SER A 466 -12.50 46.79 -7.40
N TRP A 467 -13.14 45.66 -7.68
CA TRP A 467 -13.04 44.48 -6.84
C TRP A 467 -13.18 43.18 -7.62
N LEU A 468 -12.65 42.09 -7.06
CA LEU A 468 -12.85 40.73 -7.55
C LEU A 468 -13.33 39.84 -6.39
N LYS A 469 -14.06 38.79 -6.74
CA LYS A 469 -14.60 37.79 -5.81
C LYS A 469 -14.35 36.40 -6.36
N TYR A 470 -13.73 35.56 -5.55
CA TYR A 470 -13.48 34.15 -5.84
C TYR A 470 -13.65 33.33 -4.57
N ARG A 471 -13.90 32.03 -4.72
CA ARG A 471 -13.96 31.06 -3.63
C ARG A 471 -12.87 30.02 -3.86
N ILE A 472 -12.22 29.59 -2.79
CA ILE A 472 -11.36 28.41 -2.77
C ILE A 472 -12.03 27.40 -1.84
N GLU A 473 -12.02 26.15 -2.24
CA GLU A 473 -12.55 25.02 -1.48
C GLU A 473 -11.52 23.90 -1.55
N THR A 474 -11.18 23.30 -0.41
CA THR A 474 -10.42 22.05 -0.37
C THR A 474 -11.38 20.90 -0.65
N LYS A 475 -10.94 19.98 -1.52
CA LYS A 475 -11.64 18.76 -1.86
C LYS A 475 -10.68 17.60 -1.64
N GLY A 476 -11.04 16.68 -0.76
CA GLY A 476 -10.39 15.40 -0.69
C GLY A 476 -10.85 14.56 -1.87
N LEU A 477 -9.90 14.12 -2.68
CA LEU A 477 -10.13 13.05 -3.61
C LEU A 477 -9.90 11.75 -2.86
N GLU A 478 -10.93 10.92 -2.77
CA GLU A 478 -10.70 9.52 -2.46
C GLU A 478 -9.71 8.97 -3.48
N ARG A 479 -8.77 8.13 -3.04
CA ARG A 479 -7.84 7.45 -3.93
C ARG A 479 -8.63 6.68 -4.98
N VAL A 480 -8.83 7.31 -6.13
CA VAL A 480 -9.33 6.62 -7.33
C VAL A 480 -8.09 5.92 -7.87
N ASN A 481 -8.03 4.61 -7.75
CA ASN A 481 -6.94 3.84 -8.36
C ASN A 481 -6.75 4.33 -9.81
N THR A 482 -5.56 4.86 -10.08
CA THR A 482 -5.32 5.75 -11.22
C THR A 482 -5.71 5.07 -12.54
N ILE A 483 -6.43 5.83 -13.37
CA ILE A 483 -6.95 5.46 -14.69
C ILE A 483 -5.79 5.38 -15.70
N ALA A 484 -5.51 4.18 -16.22
CA ALA A 484 -4.75 4.07 -17.48
C ALA A 484 -5.69 4.38 -18.66
N VAL A 485 -5.32 5.32 -19.54
CA VAL A 485 -6.08 5.67 -20.75
C VAL A 485 -5.50 4.93 -21.96
N TYR A 486 -6.28 4.04 -22.58
CA TYR A 486 -5.93 3.39 -23.85
C TYR A 486 -6.06 4.37 -25.02
N GLN A 487 -5.02 4.52 -25.84
CA GLN A 487 -5.09 5.25 -27.12
C GLN A 487 -4.54 4.40 -28.28
N ASN A 488 -5.44 3.90 -29.11
CA ASN A 488 -5.20 3.56 -30.52
C ASN A 488 -4.00 2.64 -30.84
N GLY A 489 -3.97 1.44 -30.25
CA GLY A 489 -3.18 0.32 -30.78
C GLY A 489 -1.67 0.36 -30.50
N SER A 490 -1.22 1.12 -29.52
CA SER A 490 0.16 1.03 -29.00
C SER A 490 0.14 1.14 -27.48
N PHE A 491 0.80 0.20 -26.81
CA PHE A 491 1.08 0.27 -25.38
C PHE A 491 2.07 1.42 -25.13
N TYR A 492 1.86 2.17 -24.06
CA TYR A 492 3.02 2.70 -23.34
C TYR A 492 3.54 1.52 -22.51
N ASP A 493 4.64 0.91 -22.98
CA ASP A 493 5.38 -0.09 -22.23
C ASP A 493 6.09 0.62 -21.08
N ASP A 494 5.46 0.63 -19.90
CA ASP A 494 6.18 0.59 -18.64
C ASP A 494 5.41 -0.33 -17.70
N HIS A 495 5.97 -1.51 -17.50
CA HIS A 495 5.40 -2.58 -16.68
C HIS A 495 5.47 -2.21 -15.20
N TYR A 496 4.33 -2.28 -14.50
CA TYR A 496 4.28 -2.31 -13.04
C TYR A 496 4.65 -3.71 -12.52
N PRO A 497 5.51 -3.82 -11.50
CA PRO A 497 5.87 -5.08 -10.85
C PRO A 497 5.04 -5.25 -9.58
N SER A 498 4.01 -6.08 -9.64
CA SER A 498 3.41 -6.89 -8.55
C SER A 498 1.95 -7.20 -8.89
N ILE A 499 1.47 -8.34 -8.36
CA ILE A 499 0.20 -8.97 -8.70
C ILE A 499 -0.93 -8.27 -7.92
N GLU A 500 -1.65 -7.35 -8.54
CA GLU A 500 -2.97 -6.89 -8.07
C GLU A 500 -4.06 -7.33 -9.05
N ARG A 501 -5.23 -7.76 -8.55
CA ARG A 501 -6.39 -8.06 -9.41
C ARG A 501 -6.94 -6.75 -10.01
N MET A 502 -7.76 -6.85 -11.06
CA MET A 502 -8.28 -5.66 -11.77
C MET A 502 -9.79 -5.77 -12.03
N ASN A 503 -10.55 -4.72 -11.70
CA ASN A 503 -11.91 -4.54 -12.16
C ASN A 503 -11.95 -3.81 -13.52
N VAL A 504 -12.84 -4.29 -14.40
CA VAL A 504 -13.02 -3.76 -15.75
C VAL A 504 -14.34 -2.98 -15.81
N ILE A 505 -14.27 -1.65 -15.95
CA ILE A 505 -15.45 -0.81 -16.18
C ILE A 505 -15.52 -0.40 -17.64
N THR A 506 -16.68 -0.67 -18.26
CA THR A 506 -16.93 -0.34 -19.66
C THR A 506 -17.83 0.89 -19.74
N LEU A 507 -17.34 1.98 -20.33
CA LEU A 507 -18.05 3.26 -20.48
C LEU A 507 -18.40 3.53 -21.95
N GLU A 508 -19.68 3.68 -22.27
CA GLU A 508 -20.10 4.10 -23.61
C GLU A 508 -20.21 5.63 -23.68
N VAL A 509 -19.25 6.27 -24.34
CA VAL A 509 -19.14 7.73 -24.46
C VAL A 509 -19.84 8.19 -25.74
N THR A 510 -20.91 8.98 -25.60
CA THR A 510 -21.82 9.30 -26.71
C THR A 510 -21.57 10.66 -27.37
N ASN A 511 -20.70 11.53 -26.86
CA ASN A 511 -20.34 12.82 -27.51
C ASN A 511 -18.94 13.33 -27.10
N THR A 512 -18.26 14.10 -27.96
CA THR A 512 -16.79 14.28 -27.95
C THR A 512 -16.25 15.36 -26.99
N GLY A 513 -15.25 14.99 -26.20
CA GLY A 513 -14.36 15.89 -25.46
C GLY A 513 -13.20 15.09 -24.85
N ALA A 514 -11.96 15.41 -25.22
CA ALA A 514 -10.76 14.77 -24.67
C ALA A 514 -10.76 14.85 -23.12
N PRO A 515 -10.28 13.82 -22.39
CA PRO A 515 -9.42 12.73 -22.87
C PRO A 515 -10.15 11.51 -23.47
N PHE A 516 -11.49 11.48 -23.53
CA PHE A 516 -12.25 10.31 -24.00
C PHE A 516 -12.77 10.46 -25.43
N VAL A 517 -12.79 9.34 -26.17
CA VAL A 517 -13.27 9.29 -27.57
C VAL A 517 -14.70 8.74 -27.60
N GLN A 518 -15.51 9.18 -28.55
CA GLN A 518 -16.87 8.67 -28.75
C GLN A 518 -16.82 7.17 -29.10
N GLY A 519 -17.47 6.33 -28.27
CA GLY A 519 -17.42 4.87 -28.35
C GLY A 519 -17.29 4.19 -26.99
N ILE A 520 -17.08 2.88 -26.99
CA ILE A 520 -16.82 2.12 -25.75
C ILE A 520 -15.37 2.37 -25.32
N ASN A 521 -15.20 2.98 -24.16
CA ASN A 521 -13.94 3.20 -23.47
C ASN A 521 -13.89 2.22 -22.29
N VAL A 522 -12.72 1.63 -22.03
CA VAL A 522 -12.53 0.69 -20.93
C VAL A 522 -11.61 1.32 -19.90
N ILE A 523 -12.05 1.35 -18.65
CA ILE A 523 -11.24 1.74 -17.50
C ILE A 523 -10.83 0.46 -16.78
N LEU A 524 -9.53 0.29 -16.61
CA LEU A 524 -8.96 -0.72 -15.73
C LEU A 524 -8.74 -0.06 -14.38
N ILE A 525 -9.36 -0.60 -13.36
CA ILE A 525 -9.22 -0.16 -11.98
C ILE A 525 -8.49 -1.29 -11.27
N PRO A 526 -7.27 -1.07 -10.77
CA PRO A 526 -6.65 -1.97 -9.80
C PRO A 526 -7.66 -2.23 -8.68
N THR A 527 -7.91 -3.47 -8.37
CA THR A 527 -8.67 -3.83 -7.17
C THR A 527 -7.92 -4.94 -6.52
N ASN A 528 -7.55 -4.73 -5.25
CA ASN A 528 -6.99 -5.76 -4.38
C ASN A 528 -7.50 -7.16 -4.73
#